data_AF-A0AAE4VG58-F1
#
_entry.id   AF-A0AAE4VG58-F1
#
_cell.length_a   1.000
_cell.length_b   1.000
_cell.length_c   1.000
_cell.angle_alpha   90.00
_cell.angle_beta   90.00
_cell.angle_gamma   90.00
#
_symmetry.space_group_name_H-M   'P 1'
#
loop_
_entity.id
_entity.type
_entity.pdbx_description
1 polymer ?
#
loop_
_entity_poly.entity_id
_entity_poly.type
_entity_poly.pdbx_seq_one_letter_code
_entity_poly.pdbx_strand_id
1 'polypeptide(L)'
;LIRYRLRCDVVRPQWVRAMLESPSVRARIESLAASSAGQHNLSLGKLNPLEIPVPAVEVQDESLARLSELEAAMERLNKEIVSAHVRGTNLRRSLVAAAFCGRLTTAAEMLEELESA
;
A
#
# COMPACT_ATOMS: atom_id res chain seq x y z
N LEU A 1 7.13 16.69 -18.80
CA LEU A 1 7.58 15.32 -18.44
C LEU A 1 9.10 15.30 -18.44
N ILE A 2 9.73 14.99 -17.31
CA ILE A 2 11.19 14.82 -17.23
C ILE A 2 11.51 13.35 -17.50
N ARG A 3 12.50 13.06 -18.36
CA ARG A 3 12.94 11.71 -18.69
C ARG A 3 14.43 11.57 -18.38
N TYR A 4 14.79 10.56 -17.61
CA TYR A 4 16.17 10.19 -17.33
C TYR A 4 16.56 8.95 -18.13
N ARG A 5 17.78 8.94 -18.69
CA ARG A 5 18.41 7.72 -19.19
C ARG A 5 19.33 7.20 -18.11
N LEU A 6 19.06 5.98 -17.65
CA LEU A 6 19.83 5.32 -16.61
C LEU A 6 20.88 4.42 -17.25
N ARG A 7 22.05 4.38 -16.61
CA ARG A 7 23.09 3.40 -16.91
C ARG A 7 22.78 2.11 -16.16
N CYS A 8 22.10 1.18 -16.82
CA CYS A 8 21.61 -0.06 -16.20
C CYS A 8 22.72 -1.01 -15.71
N ASP A 9 23.95 -0.79 -16.18
CA ASP A 9 25.19 -1.41 -15.71
C ASP A 9 25.58 -0.95 -14.30
N VAL A 10 25.11 0.23 -13.86
CA VAL A 10 25.46 0.81 -12.57
C VAL A 10 24.26 0.88 -11.62
N VAL A 11 23.06 1.14 -12.14
CA VAL A 11 21.88 1.33 -11.32
C VAL A 11 20.66 0.66 -11.92
N ARG A 12 19.93 -0.08 -11.10
CA ARG A 12 18.64 -0.64 -11.47
C ARG A 12 17.59 0.46 -11.54
N PRO A 13 16.73 0.50 -12.58
CA PRO A 13 15.64 1.47 -12.64
C PRO A 13 14.71 1.44 -11.41
N GLN A 14 14.47 0.24 -10.87
CA GLN A 14 13.67 0.03 -9.67
C GLN A 14 14.32 0.65 -8.43
N TRP A 15 15.66 0.63 -8.33
CA TRP A 15 16.38 1.29 -7.25
C TRP A 15 16.16 2.80 -7.26
N VAL A 16 16.29 3.42 -8.45
CA VAL A 16 16.03 4.87 -8.60
C VAL A 16 14.60 5.20 -8.20
N ARG A 17 13.62 4.38 -8.61
CA ARG A 17 12.22 4.55 -8.21
C ARG A 17 12.06 4.49 -6.69
N ALA A 18 12.58 3.44 -6.05
CA ALA A 18 12.50 3.27 -4.60
C ALA A 18 13.15 4.44 -3.84
N MET A 19 14.29 4.94 -4.34
CA MET A 19 14.95 6.12 -3.77
C MET A 19 14.08 7.37 -3.92
N LEU A 20 13.50 7.62 -5.10
CA LEU A 20 12.62 8.76 -5.34
C LEU A 20 11.32 8.71 -4.52
N GLU A 21 10.88 7.52 -4.15
CA GLU A 21 9.72 7.30 -3.28
C GLU A 21 10.09 7.37 -1.78
N SER A 22 11.38 7.32 -1.44
CA SER A 22 11.82 7.39 -0.05
C SER A 22 11.49 8.76 0.58
N PRO A 23 11.10 8.80 1.87
CA PRO A 23 10.70 10.05 2.52
C PRO A 23 11.77 11.14 2.50
N SER A 24 13.04 10.76 2.69
CA SER A 24 14.17 11.71 2.72
C SER A 24 14.39 12.37 1.35
N VAL A 25 14.37 11.58 0.28
CA VAL A 25 14.52 12.08 -1.09
C VAL A 25 13.29 12.88 -1.51
N ARG A 26 12.08 12.44 -1.13
CA ARG A 26 10.84 13.19 -1.37
C ARG A 26 10.86 14.57 -0.74
N ALA A 27 11.20 14.66 0.55
CA ALA A 27 11.33 15.94 1.25
C ALA A 27 12.36 16.85 0.59
N ARG A 28 13.47 16.28 0.10
CA ARG A 28 14.49 17.03 -0.64
C ARG A 28 13.94 17.55 -1.97
N ILE A 29 13.26 16.72 -2.75
CA ILE A 29 12.62 17.11 -4.02
C ILE A 29 11.61 18.23 -3.79
N GLU A 30 10.78 18.13 -2.76
CA GLU A 30 9.79 19.15 -2.40
C GLU A 30 10.46 20.48 -2.05
N SER A 31 11.54 20.44 -1.27
CA SER A 31 12.33 21.64 -0.93
C SER A 31 12.94 22.31 -2.17
N LEU A 32 13.35 21.52 -3.17
CA LEU A 32 13.92 22.01 -4.44
C LEU A 32 12.82 22.52 -5.40
N ALA A 33 11.62 21.96 -5.30
CA ALA A 33 10.46 22.37 -6.09
C ALA A 33 9.83 23.67 -5.57
N ALA A 34 9.94 23.95 -4.26
CA ALA A 34 9.43 25.16 -3.65
C ALA A 34 9.98 26.42 -4.34
N SER A 35 9.08 27.34 -4.71
CA SER A 35 9.44 28.66 -5.20
C SER A 35 8.75 29.74 -4.37
N SER A 36 9.33 30.94 -4.36
CA SER A 36 8.82 32.11 -3.64
C SER A 36 7.38 32.53 -4.01
N ALA A 37 6.84 32.02 -5.12
CA ALA A 37 5.49 32.32 -5.60
C ALA A 37 4.49 31.15 -5.42
N GLY A 38 4.81 30.14 -4.60
CA GLY A 38 3.93 28.97 -4.37
C GLY A 38 3.79 28.02 -5.56
N GLN A 39 4.58 28.22 -6.62
CA GLN A 39 4.60 27.35 -7.80
C GLN A 39 5.60 26.21 -7.57
N HIS A 40 5.12 24.97 -7.51
CA HIS A 40 5.97 23.77 -7.42
C HIS A 40 6.49 23.36 -8.80
N ASN A 41 7.23 24.24 -9.47
CA ASN A 41 7.84 23.95 -10.77
C ASN A 41 9.24 23.35 -10.57
N LEU A 42 9.35 22.05 -10.89
CA LEU A 42 10.60 21.29 -10.85
C LEU A 42 11.19 21.21 -12.26
N SER A 43 12.35 21.84 -12.46
CA SER A 43 13.13 21.75 -13.70
C SER A 43 14.26 20.74 -13.54
N LEU A 44 14.78 20.21 -14.65
CA LEU A 44 15.94 19.31 -14.66
C LEU A 44 17.14 19.89 -13.90
N GLY A 45 17.42 21.19 -14.06
CA GLY A 45 18.51 21.86 -13.35
C GLY A 45 18.34 21.88 -11.84
N LYS A 46 17.09 21.95 -11.34
CA LYS A 46 16.81 21.89 -9.89
C LYS A 46 16.98 20.49 -9.31
N LEU A 47 16.94 19.44 -10.13
CA LEU A 47 17.15 18.06 -9.74
C LEU A 47 18.62 17.62 -9.78
N ASN A 48 19.49 18.33 -10.49
CA ASN A 48 20.93 18.03 -10.53
C ASN A 48 21.62 17.90 -9.15
N PRO A 49 21.31 18.73 -8.14
CA PRO A 49 21.91 18.58 -6.80
C PRO A 49 21.29 17.44 -5.98
N LEU A 50 20.33 16.68 -6.52
CA LEU A 50 19.77 15.53 -5.83
C LEU A 50 20.74 14.35 -5.94
N GLU A 51 21.41 14.06 -4.83
CA GLU A 51 22.27 12.89 -4.71
C GLU A 51 21.48 11.73 -4.12
N ILE A 52 21.57 10.56 -4.75
CA ILE A 52 21.01 9.31 -4.25
C ILE A 52 22.14 8.29 -4.07
N PRO A 53 22.14 7.50 -2.98
CA PRO A 53 23.13 6.44 -2.81
C PRO A 53 22.91 5.35 -3.86
N VAL A 54 24.00 4.93 -4.51
CA VAL A 54 23.98 3.84 -5.49
C VAL A 54 25.00 2.79 -5.05
N PRO A 55 24.57 1.75 -4.28
CA PRO A 55 25.45 0.67 -3.87
C PRO A 55 25.77 -0.26 -5.05
N ALA A 56 26.60 -1.28 -4.82
CA ALA A 56 26.85 -2.32 -5.83
C ALA A 56 25.54 -2.97 -6.29
N VAL A 57 25.52 -3.44 -7.54
CA VAL A 57 24.32 -3.94 -8.21
C VAL A 57 23.70 -5.13 -7.47
N GLU A 58 24.54 -5.98 -6.88
CA GLU A 58 24.14 -7.15 -6.10
C GLU A 58 23.35 -6.74 -4.85
N VAL A 59 23.81 -5.67 -4.18
CA VAL A 59 23.15 -5.11 -2.99
C VAL A 59 21.83 -4.44 -3.37
N GLN A 60 21.78 -3.79 -4.54
CA GLN A 60 20.53 -3.24 -5.07
C GLN A 60 19.52 -4.37 -5.30
N ASP A 61 19.93 -5.45 -5.97
CA ASP A 61 19.06 -6.58 -6.30
C ASP A 61 18.53 -7.28 -5.02
N GLU A 62 19.38 -7.49 -4.01
CA GLU A 62 18.97 -8.05 -2.71
C GLU A 62 17.95 -7.16 -1.99
N SER A 63 18.22 -5.85 -1.94
CA SER A 63 17.34 -4.88 -1.28
C SER A 63 16.00 -4.75 -1.99
N LEU A 64 16.01 -4.77 -3.33
CA LEU A 64 14.80 -4.73 -4.15
C LEU A 64 13.96 -6.00 -3.99
N ALA A 65 14.58 -7.17 -3.84
CA ALA A 65 13.87 -8.40 -3.56
C ALA A 65 13.11 -8.31 -2.22
N ARG A 66 13.78 -7.85 -1.15
CA ARG A 66 13.14 -7.62 0.15
C ARG A 66 12.00 -6.61 0.09
N LEU A 67 12.20 -5.51 -0.65
CA LEU A 67 11.15 -4.51 -0.84
C LEU A 67 9.92 -5.13 -1.54
N SER A 68 10.14 -5.92 -2.58
CA SER A 68 9.07 -6.60 -3.32
C SER A 68 8.29 -7.59 -2.44
N GLU A 69 8.99 -8.33 -1.57
CA GLU A 69 8.35 -9.24 -0.60
C GLU A 69 7.44 -8.47 0.38
N LEU A 70 7.91 -7.32 0.88
CA LEU A 70 7.14 -6.46 1.77
C LEU A 70 5.91 -5.87 1.07
N GLU A 71 6.07 -5.35 -0.15
CA GLU A 71 4.96 -4.84 -0.96
C GLU A 71 3.91 -5.93 -1.19
N ALA A 72 4.35 -7.15 -1.52
CA ALA A 72 3.44 -8.28 -1.70
C ALA A 72 2.72 -8.67 -0.40
N ALA A 73 3.39 -8.59 0.74
CA ALA A 73 2.78 -8.83 2.05
C ALA A 73 1.73 -7.76 2.41
N MET A 74 2.03 -6.49 2.14
CA MET A 74 1.09 -5.38 2.34
C MET A 74 -0.15 -5.54 1.45
N GLU A 75 0.02 -5.92 0.19
CA GLU A 75 -1.10 -6.15 -0.73
C GLU A 75 -1.99 -7.30 -0.26
N ARG A 76 -1.41 -8.41 0.23
CA ARG A 76 -2.17 -9.52 0.83
C ARG A 76 -2.98 -9.06 2.05
N LEU A 77 -2.35 -8.30 2.95
CA LEU A 77 -3.01 -7.79 4.15
C LEU A 77 -4.18 -6.86 3.79
N ASN A 78 -3.96 -5.95 2.84
CA ASN A 78 -5.00 -5.04 2.37
C ASN A 78 -6.22 -5.81 1.81
N LYS A 79 -5.98 -6.85 1.00
CA LYS A 79 -7.06 -7.72 0.49
C LYS A 79 -7.84 -8.41 1.60
N GLU A 80 -7.15 -8.94 2.62
CA GLU A 80 -7.81 -9.58 3.75
C GLU A 80 -8.65 -8.61 4.57
N ILE A 81 -8.16 -7.38 4.81
CA ILE A 81 -8.92 -6.33 5.49
C ILE A 81 -10.20 -6.00 4.73
N VAL A 82 -10.11 -5.80 3.42
CA VAL A 82 -11.29 -5.51 2.57
C VAL A 82 -12.27 -6.68 2.60
N SER A 83 -11.79 -7.92 2.47
CA SER A 83 -12.61 -9.12 2.52
C SER A 83 -13.33 -9.27 3.87
N ALA A 84 -12.61 -9.08 4.98
CA ALA A 84 -13.18 -9.11 6.32
C ALA A 84 -14.26 -8.03 6.52
N HIS A 85 -14.03 -6.83 6.02
CA HIS A 85 -15.00 -5.73 6.07
C HIS A 85 -16.30 -6.07 5.33
N VAL A 86 -16.20 -6.65 4.13
CA VAL A 86 -17.36 -7.10 3.35
C VAL A 86 -18.12 -8.21 4.09
N ARG A 87 -17.41 -9.22 4.61
CA ARG A 87 -18.01 -10.31 5.39
C ARG A 87 -18.76 -9.77 6.62
N GLY A 88 -18.15 -8.87 7.37
CA GLY A 88 -18.78 -8.26 8.55
C GLY A 88 -20.03 -7.46 8.20
N THR A 89 -20.00 -6.70 7.09
CA THR A 89 -21.16 -5.95 6.61
C THR A 89 -22.31 -6.87 6.21
N ASN A 90 -22.00 -7.97 5.51
CA ASN A 90 -23.00 -8.95 5.10
C ASN A 90 -23.58 -9.69 6.30
N LEU A 91 -22.74 -10.15 7.23
CA LEU A 91 -23.20 -10.81 8.46
C LEU A 91 -24.14 -9.91 9.26
N ARG A 92 -23.79 -8.64 9.43
CA ARG A 92 -24.65 -7.66 10.11
C ARG A 92 -26.01 -7.52 9.41
N ARG A 93 -26.03 -7.44 8.08
CA ARG A 93 -27.29 -7.36 7.31
C ARG A 93 -28.13 -8.62 7.48
N SER A 94 -27.52 -9.80 7.41
CA SER A 94 -28.21 -11.08 7.60
C SER A 94 -28.76 -11.24 9.02
N LEU A 95 -28.01 -10.83 10.05
CA LEU A 95 -28.47 -10.86 11.44
C LEU A 95 -29.66 -9.93 11.66
N VAL A 96 -29.59 -8.69 11.17
CA VAL A 96 -30.71 -7.75 11.26
C VAL A 96 -31.94 -8.31 10.55
N ALA A 97 -31.78 -8.83 9.32
CA ALA A 97 -32.89 -9.45 8.59
C ALA A 97 -33.47 -10.65 9.37
N ALA A 98 -32.63 -11.53 9.92
CA ALA A 98 -33.07 -12.67 10.70
C ALA A 98 -33.80 -12.26 11.99
N ALA A 99 -33.35 -11.21 12.67
CA ALA A 99 -33.98 -10.65 13.86
C ALA A 99 -35.39 -10.13 13.55
N PHE A 100 -35.53 -9.32 12.50
CA PHE A 100 -36.83 -8.74 12.11
C PHE A 100 -37.79 -9.75 11.49
N CYS A 101 -37.31 -10.88 10.96
CA CYS A 101 -38.15 -11.98 10.48
C CYS A 101 -38.49 -13.02 11.56
N GLY A 102 -38.11 -12.81 12.83
CA GLY A 102 -38.35 -13.78 13.92
C GLY A 102 -37.57 -15.09 13.78
N ARG A 103 -36.62 -15.17 12.84
CA ARG A 103 -35.83 -16.38 12.55
C ARG A 103 -34.73 -16.62 13.58
N LEU A 104 -34.39 -15.62 14.39
CA LEU A 104 -33.45 -15.76 15.51
C LEU A 104 -34.10 -16.32 16.78
N THR A 105 -35.41 -16.17 16.95
CA THR A 105 -36.15 -16.72 18.11
C THR A 105 -36.64 -18.13 17.83
N THR A 106 -37.21 -18.39 16.65
CA THR A 106 -37.63 -19.74 16.24
C THR A 106 -36.47 -20.73 16.14
N ALA A 107 -35.28 -20.29 15.69
CA ALA A 107 -34.10 -21.15 15.67
C ALA A 107 -33.57 -21.48 17.08
N ALA A 108 -33.70 -20.54 18.03
CA ALA A 108 -33.31 -20.78 19.42
C ALA A 108 -34.30 -21.72 20.14
N GLU A 109 -35.60 -21.54 19.90
CA GLU A 109 -36.67 -22.42 20.41
C GLU A 109 -36.53 -23.85 19.86
N MET A 110 -36.24 -24.01 18.56
CA MET A 110 -35.99 -25.34 17.96
C MET A 110 -34.71 -26.02 18.48
N LEU A 111 -33.69 -25.26 18.88
CA LEU A 111 -32.48 -25.80 19.50
C LEU A 111 -32.75 -26.29 20.93
N GLU A 112 -33.53 -25.55 21.71
CA GLU A 112 -33.95 -25.98 23.05
C GLU A 112 -34.85 -27.22 23.01
N GLU A 113 -35.76 -27.34 22.03
CA GLU A 113 -36.58 -28.54 21.82
C GLU A 113 -35.76 -29.78 21.41
N LEU A 114 -34.64 -29.59 20.69
CA LEU A 114 -33.73 -30.68 20.30
C LEU A 114 -32.80 -31.13 21.44
N GLU A 115 -32.45 -30.24 22.38
CA GLU A 115 -31.64 -30.58 23.55
C GLU A 115 -32.46 -31.23 24.69
N SER A 116 -33.79 -31.14 24.63
CA SER A 116 -34.72 -31.71 25.61
C SER A 116 -35.39 -33.03 25.18
N ALA A 117 -35.04 -33.54 23.99
CA ALA A 117 -35.46 -34.85 23.44
C ALA A 117 -34.33 -35.88 23.52
#